data_AF-A0A2I8A525-F1
#
_entry.id   AF-A0A2I8A525-F1
#
_cell.length_a   1.000
_cell.length_b   1.000
_cell.length_c   1.000
_cell.angle_alpha   90.00
_cell.angle_beta   90.00
_cell.angle_gamma   90.00
#
_symmetry.space_group_name_H-M   'P 1'
#
loop_
_entity.id
_entity.type
_entity.pdbx_description
1 polymer ?
#
loop_
_entity_poly.entity_id
_entity_poly.type
_entity_poly.pdbx_seq_one_letter_code
_entity_poly.pdbx_strand_id
1 'polypeptide(L)'
;MSLGLKEKLFVKHGRARDFLGVFPHSRNTPVGHPSAVYEQLKHFVEFTGSLLTANKFMNNLYVHIGFQPAYKYEEVYQLIFENGYLMQSINRSKEMAEIRQKINPSSKFYEQWHLTWKEKNGS
;
A
#
# COMPACT_ATOMS: atom_id res chain seq x y z
N MET A 1 -15.69 11.85 -11.56
CA MET A 1 -17.07 11.39 -11.86
C MET A 1 -17.62 10.70 -10.64
N SER A 2 -18.81 11.07 -10.16
CA SER A 2 -19.48 10.45 -9.01
C SER A 2 -20.38 9.31 -9.51
N LEU A 3 -20.27 8.12 -8.89
CA LEU A 3 -21.11 6.97 -9.22
C LEU A 3 -22.60 7.28 -8.94
N GLY A 4 -23.46 6.89 -9.88
CA GLY A 4 -24.91 7.06 -9.74
C GLY A 4 -25.49 6.20 -8.62
N LEU A 5 -26.67 6.58 -8.11
CA LEU A 5 -27.34 5.88 -6.98
C LEU A 5 -27.58 4.39 -7.29
N LYS A 6 -27.89 4.04 -8.55
CA LYS A 6 -27.99 2.64 -9.00
C LYS A 6 -26.66 1.92 -8.86
N GLU A 7 -25.55 2.52 -9.29
CA GLU A 7 -24.22 1.89 -9.22
C GLU A 7 -23.77 1.67 -7.78
N LYS A 8 -24.10 2.61 -6.87
CA LYS A 8 -23.89 2.44 -5.43
C LYS A 8 -24.71 1.27 -4.86
N LEU A 9 -25.95 1.09 -5.32
CA LEU A 9 -26.80 -0.05 -4.94
C LEU A 9 -26.33 -1.39 -5.54
N PHE A 10 -25.78 -1.38 -6.76
CA PHE A 10 -25.19 -2.56 -7.42
C PHE A 10 -23.96 -3.08 -6.66
N VAL A 11 -23.08 -2.18 -6.20
CA VAL A 11 -21.95 -2.52 -5.32
C VAL A 11 -22.44 -3.06 -3.96
N LYS A 12 -23.48 -2.47 -3.39
CA LYS A 12 -24.06 -2.90 -2.09
C LYS A 12 -24.61 -4.33 -2.11
N HIS A 13 -25.03 -4.84 -3.26
CA HIS A 13 -25.53 -6.22 -3.44
C HIS A 13 -24.49 -7.19 -4.04
N GLY A 14 -23.21 -6.80 -4.09
CA GLY A 14 -22.15 -7.67 -4.61
C GLY A 14 -22.19 -7.90 -6.13
N ARG A 15 -23.00 -7.14 -6.88
CA ARG A 15 -23.09 -7.20 -8.33
C ARG A 15 -22.20 -6.12 -8.93
N ALA A 16 -20.89 -6.26 -8.76
CA ALA A 16 -19.96 -5.45 -9.53
C ALA A 16 -19.94 -5.93 -11.00
N ARG A 17 -19.62 -5.02 -11.93
CA ARG A 17 -19.59 -5.33 -13.37
C ARG A 17 -18.52 -6.38 -13.67
N ASP A 18 -18.60 -7.02 -14.82
CA ASP A 18 -17.45 -7.77 -15.29
C ASP A 18 -16.24 -6.83 -15.41
N PHE A 19 -15.06 -7.34 -15.09
CA PHE A 19 -13.81 -6.65 -15.34
C PHE A 19 -12.96 -7.59 -16.20
N LEU A 20 -12.69 -7.18 -17.43
CA LEU A 20 -11.94 -7.98 -18.41
C LEU A 20 -12.58 -9.35 -18.66
N GLY A 21 -13.92 -9.41 -18.69
CA GLY A 21 -14.68 -10.65 -18.87
C GLY A 21 -14.74 -11.56 -17.63
N VAL A 22 -14.16 -11.13 -16.50
CA VAL A 22 -14.22 -11.85 -15.22
C VAL A 22 -15.30 -11.26 -14.34
N PHE A 23 -16.26 -12.09 -13.94
CA PHE A 23 -17.25 -11.72 -12.94
C PHE A 23 -16.65 -11.78 -11.54
N PRO A 24 -16.92 -10.78 -10.69
CA PRO A 24 -16.45 -10.78 -9.32
C PRO A 24 -17.27 -11.74 -8.47
N HIS A 25 -16.64 -12.28 -7.42
CA HIS A 25 -17.37 -12.91 -6.32
C HIS A 25 -17.34 -12.01 -5.09
N SER A 26 -18.32 -12.17 -4.21
CA SER A 26 -18.33 -11.45 -2.94
C SER A 26 -17.42 -12.14 -1.93
N ARG A 27 -16.54 -11.38 -1.27
CA ARG A 27 -15.78 -11.86 -0.12
C ARG A 27 -16.15 -11.03 1.11
N ASN A 28 -16.49 -11.73 2.19
CA ASN A 28 -16.64 -11.12 3.50
C ASN A 28 -15.27 -10.68 4.01
N THR A 29 -15.12 -9.40 4.30
CA THR A 29 -13.90 -8.85 4.87
C THR A 29 -14.10 -8.58 6.36
N PRO A 30 -13.05 -8.66 7.20
CA PRO A 30 -13.12 -8.32 8.62
C PRO A 30 -13.56 -6.86 8.87
N VAL A 31 -13.44 -6.00 7.86
CA VAL A 31 -13.76 -4.56 7.91
C VAL A 31 -15.21 -4.23 7.54
N GLY A 32 -16.12 -5.21 7.67
CA GLY A 32 -17.57 -4.97 7.78
C GLY A 32 -18.33 -4.68 6.48
N HIS A 33 -17.64 -4.60 5.34
CA HIS A 33 -18.27 -4.44 4.04
C HIS A 33 -17.90 -5.59 3.09
N PRO A 34 -18.90 -6.21 2.42
CA PRO A 34 -18.63 -7.19 1.38
C PRO A 34 -17.89 -6.50 0.22
N SER A 35 -16.74 -7.05 -0.14
CA SER A 35 -15.91 -6.54 -1.25
C SER A 35 -16.16 -7.38 -2.50
N ALA A 36 -16.18 -6.72 -3.66
CA ALA A 36 -16.12 -7.39 -4.95
C ALA A 36 -14.68 -7.83 -5.22
N VAL A 37 -14.46 -9.13 -5.37
CA VAL A 37 -13.15 -9.72 -5.60
C VAL A 37 -13.08 -10.30 -7.01
N TYR A 38 -12.10 -9.86 -7.77
CA TYR A 38 -11.76 -10.39 -9.08
C TYR A 38 -10.48 -11.21 -8.95
N GLU A 39 -10.54 -12.49 -9.30
CA GLU A 39 -9.39 -13.39 -9.29
C GLU A 39 -9.09 -13.87 -10.72
N GLN A 40 -7.86 -14.33 -10.95
CA GLN A 40 -7.45 -14.94 -12.21
C GLN A 40 -7.67 -14.06 -13.47
N LEU A 41 -7.57 -12.73 -13.33
CA LEU A 41 -7.72 -11.80 -14.45
C LEU A 41 -6.77 -12.11 -15.60
N LYS A 42 -5.56 -12.63 -15.30
CA LYS A 42 -4.52 -13.05 -16.27
C LYS A 42 -4.30 -12.05 -17.42
N HIS A 43 -4.53 -10.77 -17.15
CA HIS A 43 -4.45 -9.73 -18.15
C HIS A 43 -3.01 -9.28 -18.27
N PHE A 44 -2.49 -9.34 -19.50
CA PHE A 44 -1.19 -8.78 -19.80
C PHE A 44 -1.28 -7.26 -19.75
N VAL A 45 -0.41 -6.65 -18.97
CA VAL A 45 -0.28 -5.19 -18.92
C VAL A 45 1.01 -4.84 -19.64
N GLU A 46 0.91 -4.11 -20.76
CA GLU A 46 2.04 -3.59 -21.53
C GLU A 46 2.74 -2.44 -20.79
N PHE A 47 3.14 -2.69 -19.54
CA PHE A 47 3.74 -1.70 -18.66
C PHE A 47 5.21 -1.51 -19.03
N THR A 48 5.57 -0.28 -19.35
CA THR A 48 6.96 0.18 -19.49
C THR A 48 7.22 1.22 -18.41
N GLY A 49 8.19 0.96 -17.53
CA GLY A 49 8.46 1.81 -16.38
C GLY A 49 9.16 1.08 -15.26
N SER A 50 9.07 1.63 -14.04
CA SER A 50 9.66 0.98 -12.86
C SER A 50 8.69 0.88 -11.70
N LEU A 51 8.81 -0.21 -10.94
CA LEU A 51 8.09 -0.47 -9.71
C LEU A 51 9.09 -0.60 -8.56
N LEU A 52 8.78 0.05 -7.45
CA LEU A 52 9.48 -0.21 -6.19
C LEU A 52 8.68 -1.24 -5.40
N THR A 53 9.35 -2.34 -5.09
CA THR A 53 8.83 -3.38 -4.21
C THR A 53 9.62 -3.36 -2.91
N ALA A 54 8.95 -3.61 -1.80
CA ALA A 54 9.56 -3.52 -0.49
C ALA A 54 9.04 -4.63 0.43
N ASN A 55 9.93 -5.14 1.28
CA ASN A 55 9.65 -6.20 2.23
C ASN A 55 10.29 -5.89 3.59
N LYS A 56 9.84 -6.57 4.65
CA LYS A 56 10.31 -6.38 6.03
C LYS A 56 10.15 -4.92 6.47
N PHE A 57 8.90 -4.53 6.64
CA PHE A 57 8.57 -3.22 7.17
C PHE A 57 9.08 -3.05 8.60
N MET A 58 9.78 -1.95 8.89
CA MET A 58 10.28 -1.65 10.23
C MET A 58 9.20 -0.96 11.07
N ASN A 59 8.59 -1.71 11.98
CA ASN A 59 7.45 -1.25 12.79
C ASN A 59 7.73 0.02 13.61
N ASN A 60 8.98 0.25 14.04
CA ASN A 60 9.37 1.46 14.77
C ASN A 60 9.30 2.75 13.93
N LEU A 61 9.16 2.65 12.61
CA LEU A 61 8.99 3.78 11.71
C LEU A 61 7.54 3.98 11.26
N TYR A 62 6.60 3.24 11.84
CA TYR A 62 5.20 3.29 11.46
C TYR A 62 4.56 4.67 11.67
N VAL A 63 3.80 5.12 10.67
CA VAL A 63 2.90 6.28 10.75
C VAL A 63 1.49 5.82 10.40
N HIS A 64 0.50 6.30 11.14
CA HIS A 64 -0.90 5.82 11.06
C HIS A 64 -1.61 6.10 9.74
N ILE A 65 -1.13 7.05 8.92
CA ILE A 65 -1.85 7.53 7.74
C ILE A 65 -0.94 7.50 6.52
N GLY A 66 -1.49 7.01 5.40
CA GLY A 66 -0.86 7.04 4.09
C GLY A 66 -0.01 5.80 3.77
N PHE A 67 0.63 5.85 2.60
CA PHE A 67 1.57 4.83 2.17
C PHE A 67 2.90 5.00 2.89
N GLN A 68 3.48 3.89 3.35
CA GLN A 68 4.78 3.91 4.01
C GLN A 68 5.88 4.13 2.96
N PRO A 69 6.73 5.18 3.10
CA PRO A 69 7.85 5.39 2.20
C PRO A 69 8.83 4.20 2.16
N ALA A 70 9.48 3.98 1.02
CA ALA A 70 10.39 2.85 0.81
C ALA A 70 11.55 2.77 1.82
N TYR A 71 12.04 3.92 2.34
CA TYR A 71 13.12 3.93 3.33
C TYR A 71 12.77 3.27 4.67
N LYS A 72 11.47 3.00 4.91
CA LYS A 72 10.97 2.32 6.11
C LYS A 72 10.97 0.79 6.01
N TYR A 73 11.56 0.24 4.96
CA TYR A 73 11.69 -1.20 4.73
C TYR A 73 13.17 -1.59 4.71
N GLU A 74 13.47 -2.82 5.14
CA GLU A 74 14.84 -3.35 5.12
C GLU A 74 15.26 -3.78 3.71
N GLU A 75 14.32 -4.35 2.96
CA GLU A 75 14.55 -4.88 1.63
C GLU A 75 13.75 -4.06 0.62
N VAL A 76 14.44 -3.44 -0.33
CA VAL A 76 13.81 -2.65 -1.40
C VAL A 76 14.45 -2.98 -2.73
N TYR A 77 13.62 -3.33 -3.71
CA TYR A 77 14.03 -3.62 -5.08
C TYR A 77 13.28 -2.73 -6.05
N GLN A 78 14.04 -2.12 -6.97
CA GLN A 78 13.49 -1.47 -8.15
C GLN A 78 13.44 -2.49 -9.28
N LEU A 79 12.25 -2.74 -9.78
CA LEU A 79 11.98 -3.60 -10.93
C LEU A 79 11.73 -2.71 -12.14
N ILE A 80 12.45 -2.92 -13.23
CA ILE A 80 12.33 -2.15 -14.47
C ILE A 80 11.70 -3.05 -15.53
N PHE A 81 10.64 -2.56 -16.17
CA PHE A 81 9.86 -3.28 -17.16
C PHE A 81 9.85 -2.56 -18.50
N GLU A 82 9.78 -3.35 -19.57
CA GLU A 82 9.55 -2.89 -20.93
C GLU A 82 8.48 -3.78 -21.58
N ASN A 83 7.39 -3.17 -22.05
CA ASN A 83 6.24 -3.83 -22.66
C ASN A 83 5.73 -5.03 -21.83
N GLY A 84 5.70 -4.90 -20.50
CA GLY A 84 5.26 -5.94 -19.57
C GLY A 84 6.32 -6.99 -19.22
N TYR A 85 7.52 -6.95 -19.81
CA TYR A 85 8.62 -7.86 -19.51
C TYR A 85 9.56 -7.27 -18.47
N LEU A 86 9.96 -8.07 -17.47
CA LEU A 86 10.94 -7.67 -16.47
C LEU A 86 12.33 -7.63 -17.12
N MET A 87 12.90 -6.44 -17.24
CA MET A 87 14.21 -6.22 -17.83
C MET A 87 15.33 -6.23 -16.79
N GLN A 88 15.06 -5.66 -15.61
CA GLN A 88 16.08 -5.54 -14.56
C GLN A 88 15.47 -5.56 -13.16
N SER A 89 16.21 -6.12 -12.21
CA SER A 89 15.97 -6.01 -10.77
C SER A 89 17.19 -5.41 -10.10
N ILE A 90 17.01 -4.26 -9.43
CA ILE A 90 18.07 -3.53 -8.77
C ILE A 90 17.79 -3.50 -7.27
N ASN A 91 18.71 -4.02 -6.47
CA ASN A 91 18.62 -3.92 -5.02
C ASN A 91 18.96 -2.48 -4.57
N ARG A 92 17.97 -1.79 -4.02
CA ARG A 92 18.06 -0.40 -3.51
C ARG A 92 18.11 -0.34 -1.98
N SER A 93 18.21 -1.48 -1.30
CA SER A 93 18.14 -1.57 0.17
C SER A 93 19.22 -0.71 0.86
N LYS A 94 20.43 -0.68 0.29
CA LYS A 94 21.53 0.17 0.80
C LYS A 94 21.22 1.66 0.68
N GLU A 95 20.74 2.10 -0.48
CA GLU A 95 20.34 3.50 -0.70
C GLU A 95 19.21 3.91 0.25
N MET A 96 18.24 3.02 0.48
CA MET A 96 17.16 3.25 1.44
C MET A 96 17.67 3.34 2.89
N ALA A 97 18.69 2.56 3.25
CA ALA A 97 19.35 2.68 4.54
C ALA A 97 20.07 4.02 4.71
N GLU A 98 20.77 4.48 3.67
CA GLU A 98 21.43 5.79 3.67
C GLU A 98 20.41 6.94 3.77
N ILE A 99 19.31 6.87 3.03
CA ILE A 99 18.20 7.83 3.12
C ILE A 99 17.62 7.84 4.53
N ARG A 100 17.36 6.67 5.12
CA ARG A 100 16.82 6.57 6.49
C ARG A 100 17.73 7.22 7.53
N GLN A 101 19.05 7.16 7.35
CA GLN A 101 20.00 7.85 8.25
C GLN A 101 19.96 9.37 8.08
N LYS A 102 19.76 9.88 6.86
CA LYS A 102 19.69 11.31 6.55
C LYS A 102 18.37 11.94 6.97
N ILE A 103 17.28 11.23 6.74
CA ILE A 103 15.95 11.55 7.25
C ILE A 103 15.92 11.06 8.69
N ASN A 104 16.77 11.63 9.56
CA ASN A 104 16.66 11.42 10.99
C ASN A 104 15.25 11.89 11.37
N PRO A 105 14.29 11.01 11.64
CA PRO A 105 13.01 11.45 12.15
C PRO A 105 13.36 11.84 13.56
N SER A 106 13.71 13.11 13.77
CA SER A 106 14.15 13.61 15.06
C SER A 106 13.18 13.07 16.09
N SER A 107 13.67 12.15 16.91
CA SER A 107 12.91 11.46 17.96
C SER A 107 12.19 12.46 18.86
N LYS A 108 12.62 13.74 18.85
CA LYS A 108 11.95 14.88 19.46
C LYS A 108 10.45 14.97 19.19
N PHE A 109 9.93 14.64 18.00
CA PHE A 109 8.49 14.72 17.77
C PHE A 109 7.74 13.56 18.45
N TYR A 110 8.20 12.31 18.27
CA TYR A 110 7.51 11.14 18.86
C TYR A 110 7.63 11.07 20.40
N GLU A 111 8.79 11.38 20.97
CA GLU A 111 8.97 11.49 22.43
C GLU A 111 8.04 12.55 23.02
N GLN A 112 7.87 13.69 22.35
CA GLN A 112 7.01 14.78 22.83
C GLN A 112 5.51 14.44 22.76
N TRP A 113 5.06 13.67 21.75
CA TRP A 113 3.68 13.17 21.68
C TRP A 113 3.37 12.11 22.74
N HIS A 114 4.33 11.22 23.09
CA HIS A 114 4.13 10.22 24.14
C HIS A 114 4.15 10.81 25.57
N LEU A 115 4.97 11.84 25.82
CA LEU A 115 5.01 12.54 27.11
C LEU A 115 3.74 13.37 27.35
N THR A 116 3.27 14.09 26.34
CA THR A 116 2.05 14.92 26.45
C THR A 116 0.76 14.11 26.64
N TRP A 117 0.72 12.84 26.23
CA TRP A 117 -0.44 11.97 26.45
C TRP A 117 -0.46 11.28 27.82
N LYS A 118 0.72 11.02 28.42
CA LYS A 118 0.82 10.48 29.79
C LYS A 118 0.44 11.50 30.86
N GLU A 119 0.73 12.79 30.66
CA GLU A 119 0.37 13.84 31.62
C GLU A 119 -1.14 14.13 31.66
N LYS A 120 -1.88 13.83 30.58
CA LYS A 120 -3.34 14.05 30.52
C LYS A 120 -4.19 12.93 31.11
N ASN A 121 -3.62 11.76 31.38
CA ASN A 121 -4.31 10.60 31.95
C ASN A 121 -3.64 10.19 33.26
N GLY A 122 -3.76 11.06 34.26
CA GLY A 122 -3.07 11.04 35.53
C GLY A 122 -2.91 9.66 36.20
N SER A 123 -1.77 9.53 36.90
CA SER A 123 -1.61 8.61 38.03
C SER A 123 -2.64 8.89 39.12
#